data_AF-A0A7X0GGA3-F1
#
_entry.id   AF-A0A7X0GGA3-F1
#
_cell.length_a   1.000
_cell.length_b   1.000
_cell.length_c   1.000
_cell.angle_alpha   90.00
_cell.angle_beta   90.00
_cell.angle_gamma   90.00
#
_symmetry.space_group_name_H-M   'P 1'
#
loop_
_entity.id
_entity.type
_entity.pdbx_description
1 polymer ?
#
loop_
_entity_poly.entity_id
_entity_poly.type
_entity_poly.pdbx_seq_one_letter_code
_entity_poly.pdbx_strand_id
1 'polypeptide(L)'
;MLAEVDQTERLGFSRTPLGEARRRLSNEGLTTGQEGRGVVVSEVSLDDITEMFELRLPLSAPQPSPRHASETLGRKRATIASTVASGDGTLTQAATTILLHNSLEKPGRLSRSQDSTREPDASEDPVKGQPMTVIHKVRVYKSEENLARAEQLAHKIATVAADPVDVTPEVTDMIINRIIDNASVAIASLNRAPIIAARVQALTHAPTTNGKGSSVFGISDKVSPEWAAWANGVAVRELDYHDTFLAADYSHPGDNIPPILAVAQHTGASGKDLIRGIATGYEIQVNLVKAICLHQHKIDHVAHLGPSAAAGIGTLLGLDVETIFQSVGQALHTTTATRQSRKGEISTWKAHAPAFAGKMAVEAADRAMRGQTSPVPIYEGEDGVIAWMLDGPDASYEVPLPEAGEAKRAILDTYTKEHSAEYQAQAWIDLARKLHKEHP
;
A
#
# COMPACT_ATOMS: atom_id res chain seq x y z
N MET A 1 -12.12 17.84 22.11
CA MET A 1 -11.68 17.45 23.47
C MET A 1 -12.92 16.94 24.21
N LEU A 2 -12.94 15.70 24.70
CA LEU A 2 -14.12 15.10 25.34
C LEU A 2 -13.79 14.80 26.80
N ALA A 3 -14.60 15.29 27.73
CA ALA A 3 -14.43 15.01 29.15
C ALA A 3 -14.66 13.52 29.44
N GLU A 4 -14.10 13.01 30.54
CA GLU A 4 -14.24 11.59 30.92
C GLU A 4 -15.70 11.15 31.03
N VAL A 5 -16.55 12.02 31.58
CA VAL A 5 -17.97 11.79 31.77
C VAL A 5 -18.67 11.64 30.41
N ASP A 6 -18.42 12.57 29.48
CA ASP A 6 -18.95 12.53 28.12
C ASP A 6 -18.50 11.27 27.36
N GLN A 7 -17.28 10.79 27.61
CA GLN A 7 -16.75 9.60 26.97
C GLN A 7 -17.37 8.31 27.53
N THR A 8 -17.61 8.23 28.85
CA THR A 8 -18.31 7.08 29.43
C THR A 8 -19.74 6.96 28.94
N GLU A 9 -20.44 8.09 28.80
CA GLU A 9 -21.82 8.12 28.33
C GLU A 9 -21.90 7.77 26.83
N ARG A 10 -21.00 8.33 26.02
CA ARG A 10 -20.95 8.09 24.58
C ARG A 10 -20.52 6.67 24.21
N LEU A 11 -19.61 6.06 24.98
CA LEU A 11 -19.06 4.73 24.68
C LEU A 11 -19.77 3.60 25.44
N GLY A 12 -20.69 3.91 26.36
CA GLY A 12 -21.43 2.92 27.13
C GLY A 12 -20.58 2.10 28.11
N PHE A 13 -19.39 2.59 28.48
CA PHE A 13 -18.49 1.94 29.43
C PHE A 13 -18.45 2.68 30.77
N SER A 14 -18.21 1.93 31.84
CA SER A 14 -17.97 2.53 33.15
C SER A 14 -16.61 3.24 33.19
N ARG A 15 -16.41 4.08 34.21
CA ARG A 15 -15.21 4.93 34.34
C ARG A 15 -13.93 4.11 34.52
N THR A 16 -14.02 2.91 35.09
CA THR A 16 -12.86 2.06 35.40
C THR A 16 -12.17 1.50 34.13
N PRO A 17 -12.88 0.84 33.18
CA PRO A 17 -12.30 0.47 31.89
C PRO A 17 -11.76 1.66 31.10
N LEU A 18 -12.46 2.80 31.12
CA LEU A 18 -12.02 4.01 30.43
C LEU A 18 -10.73 4.59 31.04
N GLY A 19 -10.62 4.59 32.36
CA GLY A 19 -9.44 5.03 33.08
C GLY A 19 -8.23 4.12 32.82
N GLU A 20 -8.43 2.81 32.78
CA GLU A 20 -7.37 1.85 32.44
C GLU A 20 -6.92 1.98 30.98
N ALA A 21 -7.86 2.18 30.04
CA ALA A 21 -7.53 2.45 28.65
C ALA A 21 -6.73 3.75 28.50
N ARG A 22 -7.15 4.84 29.14
CA ARG A 22 -6.40 6.11 29.14
C ARG A 22 -5.01 5.96 29.73
N ARG A 23 -4.87 5.24 30.83
CA ARG A 23 -3.56 4.96 31.46
C ARG A 23 -2.65 4.17 30.53
N ARG A 24 -3.17 3.16 29.83
CA ARG A 24 -2.41 2.42 28.82
C ARG A 24 -2.00 3.32 27.66
N LEU A 25 -2.92 4.10 27.12
CA LEU A 25 -2.63 5.06 26.05
C LEU A 25 -1.61 6.12 26.48
N SER A 26 -1.64 6.62 27.72
CA SER A 26 -0.63 7.56 28.22
C SER A 26 0.72 6.89 28.50
N ASN A 27 0.74 5.65 28.98
CA ASN A 27 1.98 4.88 29.19
C ASN A 27 2.62 4.47 27.86
N GLU A 28 1.82 4.22 26.84
CA GLU A 28 2.24 4.02 25.46
C GLU A 28 2.50 5.35 24.75
N GLY A 29 2.37 6.49 25.46
CA GLY A 29 2.56 7.89 25.07
C GLY A 29 1.70 8.39 23.92
N LEU A 30 0.61 7.68 23.61
CA LEU A 30 -0.38 8.01 22.60
C LEU A 30 -1.27 9.19 23.02
N THR A 31 -1.23 9.51 24.32
CA THR A 31 -1.91 10.68 24.85
C THR A 31 -1.09 11.37 25.95
N THR A 32 -1.13 12.70 26.00
CA THR A 32 -0.57 13.49 27.09
C THR A 32 -1.68 13.98 28.02
N GLY A 33 -1.39 13.98 29.32
CA GLY A 33 -2.30 14.53 30.33
C GLY A 33 -2.31 16.05 30.28
N GLN A 34 -3.49 16.65 30.21
CA GLN A 34 -3.64 18.10 30.36
C GLN A 34 -4.34 18.39 31.69
N GLU A 35 -3.68 19.17 32.56
CA GLU A 35 -4.19 19.46 33.90
C GLU A 35 -5.63 19.97 33.86
N GLY A 36 -6.51 19.27 34.58
CA GLY A 36 -7.92 19.61 34.75
C GLY A 36 -8.85 19.36 33.55
N ARG A 37 -8.38 18.80 32.42
CA ARG A 37 -9.18 18.72 31.17
C ARG A 37 -9.16 17.37 30.43
N GLY A 38 -8.48 16.35 30.95
CA GLY A 38 -8.44 15.00 30.37
C GLY A 38 -7.13 14.72 29.62
N VAL A 39 -7.19 13.81 28.65
CA VAL A 39 -6.02 13.42 27.83
C VAL A 39 -6.20 13.89 26.37
N VAL A 40 -5.12 14.36 25.75
CA VAL A 40 -5.08 14.77 24.33
C VAL A 40 -4.12 13.88 23.56
N VAL A 41 -4.36 13.68 22.27
CA VAL A 41 -3.44 12.92 21.41
C VAL A 41 -2.14 13.72 21.24
N SER A 42 -1.02 13.06 21.43
CA SER A 42 0.33 13.66 21.38
C SER A 42 0.65 14.20 19.97
N GLU A 43 1.18 15.44 19.84
CA GLU A 43 1.54 16.07 18.56
C GLU A 43 2.89 15.61 17.99
N VAL A 44 2.96 15.15 16.73
CA VAL A 44 4.19 14.61 16.10
C VAL A 44 5.45 15.45 16.37
N SER A 45 6.44 14.82 17.01
CA SER A 45 7.73 15.41 17.34
C SER A 45 8.82 15.03 16.32
N LEU A 46 9.97 15.71 16.36
CA LEU A 46 11.15 15.35 15.56
C LEU A 46 11.71 13.96 15.92
N ASP A 47 11.50 13.51 17.16
CA ASP A 47 11.92 12.19 17.62
C ASP A 47 11.09 11.10 16.93
N ASP A 48 9.78 11.32 16.72
CA ASP A 48 8.90 10.37 16.02
C ASP A 48 9.28 10.23 14.54
N ILE A 49 9.69 11.33 13.91
CA ILE A 49 10.22 11.32 12.54
C ILE A 49 11.51 10.50 12.51
N THR A 50 12.42 10.74 13.45
CA THR A 50 13.70 10.01 13.54
C THR A 50 13.45 8.51 13.72
N GLU A 51 12.51 8.14 14.59
CA GLU A 51 12.15 6.75 14.85
C GLU A 51 11.58 6.04 13.61
N MET A 52 10.74 6.71 12.81
CA MET A 52 10.25 6.14 11.56
C MET A 52 11.37 5.89 10.55
N PHE A 53 12.35 6.79 10.46
CA PHE A 53 13.55 6.55 9.66
C PHE A 53 14.41 5.40 10.22
N GLU A 54 14.50 5.25 11.54
CA GLU A 54 15.16 4.10 12.17
C GLU A 54 14.47 2.77 11.85
N LEU A 55 13.12 2.74 11.84
CA LEU A 55 12.32 1.59 11.39
C LEU A 55 12.51 1.28 9.91
N ARG A 56 12.75 2.30 9.09
CA ARG A 56 12.97 2.18 7.66
C ARG A 56 14.37 1.66 7.30
N LEU A 57 15.42 2.04 8.04
CA LEU A 57 16.81 1.67 7.77
C LEU A 57 17.04 0.16 7.50
N PRO A 58 16.51 -0.78 8.30
CA PRO A 58 16.69 -2.20 8.04
C PRO A 58 15.81 -2.74 6.90
N LEU A 59 14.79 -2.00 6.44
CA LEU A 59 13.94 -2.38 5.30
C LEU A 59 14.62 -2.14 3.95
N SER A 60 15.63 -1.27 3.92
CA SER A 60 16.37 -0.87 2.72
C SER A 60 17.63 -1.69 2.45
N ALA A 61 18.18 -2.40 3.43
CA ALA A 61 19.40 -3.18 3.24
C ALA A 61 19.11 -4.50 2.47
N PRO A 62 19.97 -4.91 1.53
CA PRO A 62 19.93 -6.29 1.02
C PRO A 62 20.23 -7.21 2.20
N GLN A 63 19.30 -8.08 2.58
CA GLN A 63 19.52 -9.08 3.65
C GLN A 63 20.89 -9.73 3.48
N PRO A 64 21.78 -9.64 4.50
CA PRO A 64 21.86 -10.77 5.42
C PRO A 64 22.19 -10.44 6.90
N SER A 65 21.82 -11.41 7.74
CA SER A 65 22.20 -11.69 9.14
C SER A 65 21.43 -10.98 10.29
N PRO A 66 20.94 -11.75 11.28
CA PRO A 66 20.13 -11.26 12.39
C PRO A 66 21.01 -10.72 13.52
N ARG A 67 21.73 -9.63 13.30
CA ARG A 67 22.33 -8.87 14.40
C ARG A 67 22.20 -7.39 14.08
N HIS A 68 21.57 -6.65 15.00
CA HIS A 68 21.34 -5.18 15.01
C HIS A 68 19.91 -4.70 14.67
N ALA A 69 18.89 -5.55 14.80
CA ALA A 69 17.59 -5.02 15.21
C ALA A 69 17.65 -4.78 16.73
N SER A 70 17.64 -3.52 17.17
CA SER A 70 17.41 -3.18 18.58
C SER A 70 16.20 -3.97 19.09
N GLU A 71 16.24 -4.56 20.29
CA GLU A 71 15.09 -5.28 20.87
C GLU A 71 13.81 -4.42 20.87
N THR A 72 13.97 -3.09 20.97
CA THR A 72 12.88 -2.11 20.85
C THR A 72 12.27 -2.12 19.44
N LEU A 73 13.10 -2.24 18.39
CA LEU A 73 12.66 -2.32 17.00
C LEU A 73 11.90 -3.62 16.70
N GLY A 74 12.40 -4.75 17.23
CA GLY A 74 11.74 -6.05 17.15
C GLY A 74 10.39 -6.06 17.86
N ARG A 75 10.30 -5.47 19.05
CA ARG A 75 9.03 -5.30 19.79
C ARG A 75 8.06 -4.37 19.08
N LYS A 76 8.51 -3.25 18.50
CA LYS A 76 7.67 -2.31 17.77
C LYS A 76 7.12 -2.91 16.47
N ARG A 77 7.96 -3.61 15.70
CA ARG A 77 7.52 -4.40 14.54
C ARG A 77 6.52 -5.47 14.96
N ALA A 78 6.74 -6.15 16.09
CA ALA A 78 5.79 -7.11 16.64
C ALA A 78 4.50 -6.47 17.13
N THR A 79 4.52 -5.25 17.69
CA THR A 79 3.31 -4.50 18.06
C THR A 79 2.52 -4.15 16.82
N ILE A 80 3.14 -3.55 15.79
CA ILE A 80 2.50 -3.26 14.50
C ILE A 80 1.93 -4.55 13.89
N ALA A 81 2.71 -5.63 13.84
CA ALA A 81 2.28 -6.92 13.33
C ALA A 81 1.12 -7.53 14.14
N SER A 82 1.18 -7.46 15.47
CA SER A 82 0.13 -7.99 16.35
C SER A 82 -1.16 -7.19 16.26
N THR A 83 -1.06 -5.85 16.15
CA THR A 83 -2.19 -4.96 15.94
C THR A 83 -2.79 -5.21 14.57
N VAL A 84 -1.97 -5.34 13.52
CA VAL A 84 -2.38 -5.66 12.14
C VAL A 84 -3.08 -7.03 12.06
N ALA A 85 -2.60 -8.03 12.81
CA ALA A 85 -3.14 -9.39 12.83
C ALA A 85 -4.37 -9.57 13.74
N SER A 86 -4.55 -8.76 14.79
CA SER A 86 -5.62 -8.96 15.79
C SER A 86 -7.01 -8.50 15.33
N GLY A 87 -7.10 -7.72 14.25
CA GLY A 87 -8.39 -7.32 13.65
C GLY A 87 -9.25 -6.37 14.48
N ASP A 88 -8.78 -5.92 15.65
CA ASP A 88 -9.46 -4.88 16.42
C ASP A 88 -9.49 -3.59 15.59
N GLY A 89 -10.69 -3.04 15.39
CA GLY A 89 -10.94 -1.80 14.62
C GLY A 89 -10.23 -0.54 15.13
N THR A 90 -9.31 -0.70 16.08
CA THR A 90 -8.30 0.26 16.51
C THR A 90 -7.13 0.39 15.52
N LEU A 91 -6.94 -0.53 14.57
CA LEU A 91 -5.89 -0.47 13.53
C LEU A 91 -5.91 0.77 12.63
N THR A 92 -7.11 1.26 12.32
CA THR A 92 -7.36 2.52 11.62
C THR A 92 -6.78 3.71 12.39
N GLN A 93 -6.78 3.58 13.72
CA GLN A 93 -6.08 4.47 14.64
C GLN A 93 -4.61 4.06 14.77
N ALA A 94 -4.22 2.79 14.91
CA ALA A 94 -2.83 2.37 15.08
C ALA A 94 -1.91 2.73 13.91
N ALA A 95 -2.36 2.61 12.66
CA ALA A 95 -1.64 3.15 11.49
C ALA A 95 -1.59 4.69 11.52
N THR A 96 -2.58 5.34 12.12
CA THR A 96 -2.63 6.79 12.41
C THR A 96 -1.92 7.17 13.75
N THR A 97 -1.52 6.19 14.55
CA THR A 97 -0.96 6.37 15.91
C THR A 97 0.52 6.02 15.91
N ILE A 98 0.97 5.15 15.02
CA ILE A 98 2.36 5.09 14.52
C ILE A 98 2.74 6.45 13.91
N LEU A 99 1.76 7.22 13.40
CA LEU A 99 1.94 8.59 12.95
C LEU A 99 2.04 9.61 14.12
N LEU A 100 1.86 9.23 15.39
CA LEU A 100 1.72 10.14 16.55
C LEU A 100 2.40 9.63 17.86
N HIS A 101 3.60 9.00 17.80
CA HIS A 101 4.60 8.75 18.89
C HIS A 101 4.88 7.30 19.37
N ASN A 102 6.16 6.93 19.69
CA ASN A 102 6.68 6.91 21.09
C ASN A 102 8.15 6.49 21.38
N SER A 103 8.80 7.33 22.22
CA SER A 103 10.17 7.28 22.74
C SER A 103 10.46 6.34 23.94
N LEU A 104 11.63 5.69 23.85
CA LEU A 104 12.70 5.39 24.83
C LEU A 104 12.42 5.10 26.33
N GLU A 105 12.95 3.95 26.79
CA GLU A 105 13.48 3.77 28.17
C GLU A 105 14.98 3.39 28.16
N LYS A 106 15.68 3.80 29.23
CA LYS A 106 17.13 3.72 29.48
C LYS A 106 17.67 2.30 29.73
N PRO A 107 18.98 2.05 29.53
CA PRO A 107 19.56 0.70 29.49
C PRO A 107 19.77 0.08 30.88
N GLY A 108 19.17 -1.08 31.12
CA GLY A 108 19.50 -2.00 32.20
C GLY A 108 20.68 -2.91 31.83
N ARG A 109 21.62 -3.10 32.76
CA ARG A 109 22.82 -3.95 32.66
C ARG A 109 22.54 -5.35 32.09
N LEU A 110 23.25 -5.70 31.01
CA LEU A 110 23.38 -7.07 30.50
C LEU A 110 24.46 -7.84 31.28
N SER A 111 24.10 -9.01 31.82
CA SER A 111 25.03 -10.05 32.24
C SER A 111 25.38 -10.93 31.04
N ARG A 112 26.66 -11.30 30.94
CA ARG A 112 27.21 -12.17 29.89
C ARG A 112 26.74 -13.62 30.09
N SER A 113 26.26 -14.26 29.03
CA SER A 113 26.35 -15.72 28.88
C SER A 113 26.91 -16.06 27.49
N GLN A 114 27.67 -17.14 27.48
CA GLN A 114 28.65 -17.51 26.46
C GLN A 114 28.00 -18.15 25.21
N ASP A 115 28.62 -17.83 24.08
CA ASP A 115 28.41 -18.36 22.74
C ASP A 115 28.80 -19.86 22.67
N SER A 116 28.00 -20.68 21.98
CA SER A 116 28.46 -21.97 21.44
C SER A 116 28.04 -22.07 19.97
N THR A 117 29.03 -21.97 19.11
CA THR A 117 28.97 -22.06 17.65
C THR A 117 28.50 -23.44 17.17
N ARG A 118 27.51 -23.49 16.28
CA ARG A 118 27.22 -24.66 15.45
C ARG A 118 26.93 -24.21 14.03
N GLU A 119 27.76 -24.65 13.10
CA GLU A 119 27.61 -24.47 11.65
C GLU A 119 26.38 -25.24 11.14
N PRO A 120 25.63 -24.74 10.14
CA PRO A 120 24.55 -25.50 9.54
C PRO A 120 25.08 -26.41 8.43
N ASP A 121 24.79 -27.71 8.60
CA ASP A 121 24.97 -28.76 7.61
C ASP A 121 23.95 -28.60 6.47
N ALA A 122 24.43 -28.77 5.23
CA ALA A 122 23.67 -28.64 4.01
C ALA A 122 23.11 -30.01 3.62
N SER A 123 21.83 -30.23 3.87
CA SER A 123 21.07 -31.32 3.26
C SER A 123 19.71 -30.79 2.79
N GLU A 124 19.61 -30.59 1.48
CA GLU A 124 18.36 -30.27 0.79
C GLU A 124 17.42 -31.48 0.82
N ASP A 125 16.31 -31.35 1.54
CA ASP A 125 15.11 -32.17 1.32
C ASP A 125 14.21 -31.49 0.27
N PRO A 126 13.46 -32.26 -0.55
CA PRO A 126 12.75 -31.73 -1.72
C PRO A 126 11.56 -30.86 -1.31
N VAL A 127 11.51 -29.64 -1.84
CA VAL A 127 10.45 -28.63 -1.61
C VAL A 127 9.09 -29.15 -2.09
N LYS A 128 8.11 -29.17 -1.19
CA LYS A 128 6.68 -29.36 -1.52
C LYS A 128 6.15 -28.13 -2.26
N GLY A 129 5.70 -28.34 -3.50
CA GLY A 129 4.72 -27.52 -4.25
C GLY A 129 5.19 -26.13 -4.68
N GLN A 130 5.63 -25.99 -5.94
CA GLN A 130 5.72 -24.66 -6.56
C GLN A 130 4.31 -24.05 -6.63
N PRO A 131 4.14 -22.75 -6.31
CA PRO A 131 2.85 -22.07 -6.42
C PRO A 131 2.34 -22.12 -7.87
N MET A 132 1.10 -22.54 -8.06
CA MET A 132 0.52 -22.74 -9.39
C MET A 132 0.09 -21.40 -10.01
N THR A 133 0.76 -21.01 -11.08
CA THR A 133 0.41 -19.82 -11.88
C THR A 133 -0.25 -20.28 -13.17
N VAL A 134 -1.39 -19.67 -13.51
CA VAL A 134 -2.10 -19.89 -14.78
C VAL A 134 -1.71 -18.79 -15.76
N ILE A 135 -1.29 -19.18 -16.96
CA ILE A 135 -1.01 -18.24 -18.05
C ILE A 135 -2.29 -17.99 -18.83
N HIS A 136 -2.75 -16.74 -18.83
CA HIS A 136 -3.92 -16.31 -19.60
C HIS A 136 -3.50 -15.63 -20.89
N LYS A 137 -3.89 -16.22 -22.03
CA LYS A 137 -3.73 -15.57 -23.33
C LYS A 137 -4.78 -14.47 -23.50
N VAL A 138 -4.32 -13.25 -23.77
CA VAL A 138 -5.17 -12.06 -23.93
C VAL A 138 -4.89 -11.47 -25.30
N ARG A 139 -5.88 -11.48 -26.20
CA ARG A 139 -5.77 -10.93 -27.55
C ARG A 139 -6.94 -9.98 -27.83
N VAL A 140 -6.85 -9.23 -28.93
CA VAL A 140 -7.98 -8.44 -29.42
C VAL A 140 -9.05 -9.34 -30.03
N TYR A 141 -10.32 -8.99 -29.81
CA TYR A 141 -11.50 -9.62 -30.38
C TYR A 141 -12.35 -8.57 -31.07
N LYS A 142 -12.82 -8.88 -32.28
CA LYS A 142 -13.83 -8.05 -32.96
C LYS A 142 -15.15 -8.12 -32.21
N SER A 143 -15.96 -7.07 -32.34
CA SER A 143 -17.28 -7.01 -31.68
C SER A 143 -18.19 -8.20 -32.03
N GLU A 144 -18.05 -8.77 -33.23
CA GLU A 144 -18.80 -9.94 -33.70
C GLU A 144 -18.40 -11.27 -33.01
N GLU A 145 -17.18 -11.38 -32.46
CA GLU A 145 -16.69 -12.62 -31.83
C GLU A 145 -17.31 -12.90 -30.46
N ASN A 146 -17.93 -11.91 -29.82
CA ASN A 146 -18.63 -12.03 -28.53
C ASN A 146 -17.84 -12.77 -27.45
N LEU A 147 -16.67 -12.22 -27.06
CA LEU A 147 -15.83 -12.79 -26.00
C LEU A 147 -16.61 -12.97 -24.68
N ALA A 148 -16.73 -14.23 -24.24
CA ALA A 148 -17.40 -14.59 -23.01
C ALA A 148 -16.81 -13.84 -21.81
N ARG A 149 -17.67 -13.37 -20.90
CA ARG A 149 -17.25 -12.54 -19.75
C ARG A 149 -16.17 -13.20 -18.90
N ALA A 150 -16.31 -14.50 -18.61
CA ALA A 150 -15.33 -15.27 -17.84
C ALA A 150 -13.94 -15.35 -18.51
N GLU A 151 -13.87 -15.17 -19.82
CA GLU A 151 -12.62 -15.19 -20.58
C GLU A 151 -11.89 -13.84 -20.61
N GLN A 152 -12.56 -12.76 -20.21
CA GLN A 152 -11.98 -11.42 -20.19
C GLN A 152 -10.98 -11.27 -19.03
N LEU A 153 -9.84 -10.65 -19.29
CA LEU A 153 -8.77 -10.44 -18.32
C LEU A 153 -9.27 -9.65 -17.10
N ALA A 154 -10.09 -8.62 -17.31
CA ALA A 154 -10.68 -7.87 -16.20
C ALA A 154 -11.54 -8.76 -15.27
N HIS A 155 -12.24 -9.77 -15.83
CA HIS A 155 -13.03 -10.72 -15.04
C HIS A 155 -12.13 -11.74 -14.33
N LYS A 156 -11.05 -12.19 -14.98
CA LYS A 156 -10.03 -13.05 -14.38
C LYS A 156 -9.34 -12.35 -13.20
N ILE A 157 -8.99 -11.07 -13.34
CA ILE A 157 -8.50 -10.20 -12.25
C ILE A 157 -9.53 -10.14 -11.11
N ALA A 158 -10.81 -9.89 -11.45
CA ALA A 158 -11.88 -9.83 -10.45
C ALA A 158 -12.08 -11.17 -9.70
N THR A 159 -11.89 -12.29 -10.39
CA THR A 159 -11.96 -13.63 -9.79
C THR A 159 -10.82 -13.84 -8.80
N VAL A 160 -9.58 -13.46 -9.16
CA VAL A 160 -8.43 -13.48 -8.23
C VAL A 160 -8.69 -12.58 -7.02
N ALA A 161 -9.27 -11.40 -7.23
CA ALA A 161 -9.56 -10.45 -6.16
C ALA A 161 -10.66 -10.93 -5.19
N ALA A 162 -11.69 -11.62 -5.70
CA ALA A 162 -12.77 -12.17 -4.89
C ALA A 162 -12.38 -13.46 -4.14
N ASP A 163 -11.26 -14.09 -4.52
CA ASP A 163 -10.80 -15.32 -3.90
C ASP A 163 -10.51 -15.14 -2.39
N PRO A 164 -11.20 -15.90 -1.51
CA PRO A 164 -11.04 -15.82 -0.06
C PRO A 164 -9.72 -16.40 0.48
N VAL A 165 -8.79 -16.87 -0.37
CA VAL A 165 -7.47 -17.39 0.05
C VAL A 165 -6.77 -16.52 1.09
N ASP A 166 -6.27 -17.14 2.15
CA ASP A 166 -5.58 -16.44 3.23
C ASP A 166 -4.21 -15.89 2.77
N VAL A 167 -3.77 -14.81 3.42
CA VAL A 167 -2.46 -14.22 3.19
C VAL A 167 -1.44 -14.91 4.08
N THR A 168 -0.35 -15.39 3.48
CA THR A 168 0.71 -16.08 4.24
C THR A 168 1.43 -15.15 5.24
N PRO A 169 2.06 -15.67 6.30
CA PRO A 169 2.80 -14.87 7.27
C PRO A 169 3.91 -14.01 6.64
N GLU A 170 4.67 -14.57 5.68
CA GLU A 170 5.75 -13.84 4.98
C GLU A 170 5.22 -12.64 4.19
N VAL A 171 4.08 -12.82 3.49
CA VAL A 171 3.42 -11.75 2.75
C VAL A 171 2.87 -10.69 3.71
N THR A 172 2.31 -11.12 4.85
CA THR A 172 1.82 -10.22 5.90
C THR A 172 2.95 -9.34 6.44
N ASP A 173 4.09 -9.96 6.78
CA ASP A 173 5.28 -9.26 7.25
C ASP A 173 5.80 -8.24 6.23
N MET A 174 5.79 -8.61 4.94
CA MET A 174 6.21 -7.69 3.88
C MET A 174 5.22 -6.53 3.70
N ILE A 175 3.92 -6.78 3.78
CA ILE A 175 2.89 -5.73 3.72
C ILE A 175 3.07 -4.73 4.86
N ILE A 176 3.31 -5.21 6.09
CA ILE A 176 3.59 -4.35 7.24
C ILE A 176 4.83 -3.47 6.97
N ASN A 177 5.90 -4.07 6.45
CA ASN A 177 7.10 -3.33 6.09
C ASN A 177 6.81 -2.26 5.02
N ARG A 178 5.99 -2.57 4.01
CA ARG A 178 5.62 -1.64 2.94
C ARG A 178 4.75 -0.49 3.42
N ILE A 179 3.84 -0.73 4.37
CA ILE A 179 3.04 0.32 5.01
C ILE A 179 3.96 1.28 5.78
N ILE A 180 4.90 0.76 6.56
CA ILE A 180 5.88 1.57 7.31
C ILE A 180 6.75 2.40 6.36
N ASP A 181 7.25 1.79 5.29
CA ASP A 181 8.05 2.49 4.27
C ASP A 181 7.26 3.61 3.59
N ASN A 182 6.03 3.33 3.14
CA ASN A 182 5.14 4.34 2.55
C ASN A 182 4.89 5.53 3.48
N ALA A 183 4.55 5.26 4.74
CA ALA A 183 4.34 6.31 5.73
C ALA A 183 5.61 7.15 5.94
N SER A 184 6.78 6.51 5.99
CA SER A 184 8.07 7.20 6.18
C SER A 184 8.42 8.10 5.01
N VAL A 185 8.22 7.63 3.79
CA VAL A 185 8.43 8.43 2.57
C VAL A 185 7.46 9.60 2.51
N ALA A 186 6.20 9.40 2.89
CA ALA A 186 5.21 10.47 2.95
C ALA A 186 5.57 11.55 4.00
N ILE A 187 6.05 11.15 5.18
CA ILE A 187 6.50 12.08 6.21
C ILE A 187 7.69 12.92 5.73
N ALA A 188 8.63 12.28 5.04
CA ALA A 188 9.81 12.95 4.49
C ALA A 188 9.47 14.05 3.47
N SER A 189 8.28 14.00 2.87
CA SER A 189 7.85 14.91 1.81
C SER A 189 6.79 15.93 2.25
N LEU A 190 6.33 15.90 3.51
CA LEU A 190 5.12 16.60 3.98
C LEU A 190 5.04 18.10 3.66
N ASN A 191 6.18 18.77 3.66
CA ASN A 191 6.29 20.22 3.51
C ASN A 191 6.62 20.64 2.08
N ARG A 192 6.69 19.70 1.13
CA ARG A 192 6.92 20.02 -0.28
C ARG A 192 5.64 20.55 -0.92
N ALA A 193 5.78 21.53 -1.81
CA ALA A 193 4.66 22.26 -2.39
C ALA A 193 3.56 21.37 -3.03
N PRO A 194 3.88 20.27 -3.76
CA PRO A 194 2.86 19.36 -4.30
C PRO A 194 1.96 18.74 -3.22
N ILE A 195 2.54 18.36 -2.08
CA ILE A 195 1.83 17.73 -0.96
C ILE A 195 0.94 18.75 -0.27
N ILE A 196 1.45 19.96 -0.04
CA ILE A 196 0.65 21.05 0.54
C ILE A 196 -0.56 21.34 -0.34
N ALA A 197 -0.38 21.43 -1.66
CA ALA A 197 -1.46 21.65 -2.60
C ALA A 197 -2.49 20.51 -2.58
N ALA A 198 -2.05 19.25 -2.66
CA ALA A 198 -2.93 18.10 -2.63
C ALA A 198 -3.69 17.96 -1.31
N ARG A 199 -3.06 18.29 -0.17
CA ARG A 199 -3.69 18.32 1.16
C ARG A 199 -4.77 19.41 1.24
N VAL A 200 -4.49 20.61 0.74
CA VAL A 200 -5.46 21.71 0.71
C VAL A 200 -6.66 21.35 -0.17
N GLN A 201 -6.45 20.68 -1.31
CA GLN A 201 -7.55 20.14 -2.11
C GLN A 201 -8.36 19.13 -1.30
N ALA A 202 -7.72 18.17 -0.64
CA ALA A 202 -8.44 17.16 0.13
C ALA A 202 -9.29 17.77 1.27
N LEU A 203 -8.82 18.82 1.92
CA LEU A 203 -9.54 19.52 3.00
C LEU A 203 -10.87 20.15 2.56
N THR A 204 -11.09 20.36 1.25
CA THR A 204 -12.38 20.84 0.75
C THR A 204 -13.41 19.74 0.55
N HIS A 205 -13.06 18.48 0.84
CA HIS A 205 -13.89 17.30 0.64
C HIS A 205 -14.10 16.54 1.94
N ALA A 206 -15.16 16.93 2.66
CA ALA A 206 -15.57 16.26 3.89
C ALA A 206 -15.93 14.78 3.65
N PRO A 207 -15.82 13.91 4.67
CA PRO A 207 -16.29 12.53 4.57
C PRO A 207 -17.74 12.46 4.11
N THR A 208 -18.08 11.42 3.34
CA THR A 208 -19.46 11.14 2.92
C THR A 208 -20.35 10.87 4.14
N THR A 209 -21.66 11.02 3.95
CA THR A 209 -22.65 10.73 5.00
C THR A 209 -22.49 9.30 5.52
N ASN A 210 -22.39 9.16 6.85
CA ASN A 210 -22.14 7.89 7.56
C ASN A 210 -20.75 7.26 7.36
N GLY A 211 -19.88 7.85 6.55
CA GLY A 211 -18.50 7.43 6.43
C GLY A 211 -17.66 7.87 7.62
N LYS A 212 -16.74 7.02 8.09
CA LYS A 212 -15.83 7.36 9.21
C LYS A 212 -14.77 8.40 8.81
N GLY A 213 -14.58 8.60 7.51
CA GLY A 213 -13.55 9.48 6.94
C GLY A 213 -12.14 8.87 7.00
N SER A 214 -11.25 9.44 6.20
CA SER A 214 -9.89 8.94 6.01
C SER A 214 -8.87 9.98 6.45
N SER A 215 -7.76 9.54 7.04
CA SER A 215 -6.66 10.39 7.49
C SER A 215 -5.87 10.92 6.29
N VAL A 216 -5.32 12.13 6.42
CA VAL A 216 -4.31 12.67 5.50
C VAL A 216 -3.02 12.92 6.27
N PHE A 217 -1.88 12.53 5.71
CA PHE A 217 -0.59 12.72 6.37
C PHE A 217 -0.34 14.19 6.73
N GLY A 218 0.04 14.43 7.98
CA GLY A 218 0.39 15.75 8.52
C GLY A 218 -0.78 16.60 9.03
N ILE A 219 -2.01 16.08 9.06
CA ILE A 219 -3.18 16.77 9.64
C ILE A 219 -4.10 15.81 10.40
N SER A 220 -4.93 16.38 11.28
CA SER A 220 -5.88 15.64 12.12
C SER A 220 -7.28 15.51 11.49
N ASP A 221 -7.62 16.42 10.57
CA ASP A 221 -8.91 16.40 9.88
C ASP A 221 -9.11 15.12 9.06
N LYS A 222 -10.37 14.69 8.97
CA LYS A 222 -10.78 13.56 8.14
C LYS A 222 -11.43 14.08 6.87
N VAL A 223 -11.15 13.41 5.76
CA VAL A 223 -11.67 13.75 4.43
C VAL A 223 -12.33 12.52 3.80
N SER A 224 -12.95 12.69 2.63
CA SER A 224 -13.47 11.56 1.85
C SER A 224 -12.34 10.66 1.32
N PRO A 225 -12.58 9.34 1.16
CA PRO A 225 -11.52 8.36 0.91
C PRO A 225 -10.77 8.60 -0.40
N GLU A 226 -11.46 9.05 -1.45
CA GLU A 226 -10.88 9.36 -2.75
C GLU A 226 -9.91 10.56 -2.67
N TRP A 227 -10.19 11.53 -1.80
CA TRP A 227 -9.33 12.69 -1.58
C TRP A 227 -8.21 12.42 -0.58
N ALA A 228 -8.40 11.51 0.37
CA ALA A 228 -7.30 10.98 1.17
C ALA A 228 -6.34 10.14 0.32
N ALA A 229 -6.86 9.29 -0.58
CA ALA A 229 -6.06 8.53 -1.54
C ALA A 229 -5.20 9.46 -2.41
N TRP A 230 -5.79 10.56 -2.89
CA TRP A 230 -5.10 11.61 -3.62
C TRP A 230 -3.98 12.26 -2.81
N ALA A 231 -4.30 12.86 -1.65
CA ALA A 231 -3.30 13.60 -0.88
C ALA A 231 -2.17 12.71 -0.37
N ASN A 232 -2.50 11.51 0.12
CA ASN A 232 -1.51 10.57 0.64
C ASN A 232 -0.69 9.94 -0.49
N GLY A 233 -1.30 9.66 -1.65
CA GLY A 233 -0.58 9.17 -2.83
C GLY A 233 0.47 10.16 -3.33
N VAL A 234 0.14 11.46 -3.36
CA VAL A 234 1.11 12.51 -3.72
C VAL A 234 2.28 12.54 -2.74
N ALA A 235 1.99 12.43 -1.44
CA ALA A 235 3.02 12.42 -0.40
C ALA A 235 3.98 11.23 -0.54
N VAL A 236 3.45 10.03 -0.76
CA VAL A 236 4.25 8.82 -0.97
C VAL A 236 5.09 8.94 -2.24
N ARG A 237 4.52 9.42 -3.34
CA ARG A 237 5.20 9.39 -4.64
C ARG A 237 6.27 10.47 -4.82
N GLU A 238 6.14 11.61 -4.15
CA GLU A 238 6.95 12.81 -4.41
C GLU A 238 8.46 12.55 -4.44
N LEU A 239 8.97 11.75 -3.50
CA LEU A 239 10.41 11.50 -3.37
C LEU A 239 10.92 10.34 -4.23
N ASP A 240 10.02 9.62 -4.92
CA ASP A 240 10.36 8.42 -5.69
C ASP A 240 11.16 7.40 -4.85
N TYR A 241 10.77 7.25 -3.59
CA TYR A 241 11.59 6.61 -2.56
C TYR A 241 10.95 5.38 -1.92
N HIS A 242 9.70 5.10 -2.25
CA HIS A 242 9.09 3.82 -1.91
C HIS A 242 9.48 2.74 -2.91
N ASP A 243 8.91 1.56 -2.72
CA ASP A 243 9.27 0.36 -3.44
C ASP A 243 9.14 0.44 -4.98
N THR A 244 9.73 -0.55 -5.63
CA THR A 244 9.66 -0.73 -7.07
C THR A 244 9.62 -2.21 -7.43
N PHE A 245 9.09 -2.49 -8.62
CA PHE A 245 9.17 -3.79 -9.27
C PHE A 245 9.74 -3.59 -10.68
N LEU A 246 10.60 -4.51 -11.11
CA LEU A 246 11.33 -4.44 -12.38
C LEU A 246 11.12 -5.73 -13.19
N ALA A 247 10.69 -5.57 -14.43
CA ALA A 247 10.58 -6.57 -15.48
C ALA A 247 11.02 -5.93 -16.82
N ALA A 248 10.44 -6.35 -17.95
CA ALA A 248 10.59 -5.61 -19.21
C ALA A 248 10.01 -4.18 -19.11
N ASP A 249 9.10 -3.96 -18.16
CA ASP A 249 8.62 -2.65 -17.70
C ASP A 249 8.95 -2.46 -16.22
N TYR A 250 8.52 -1.36 -15.63
CA TYR A 250 8.73 -1.08 -14.21
C TYR A 250 7.50 -0.43 -13.59
N SER A 251 7.35 -0.61 -12.28
CA SER A 251 6.25 -0.03 -11.52
C SER A 251 6.65 0.28 -10.08
N HIS A 252 5.71 0.90 -9.36
CA HIS A 252 5.79 1.15 -7.92
C HIS A 252 4.55 0.58 -7.23
N PRO A 253 4.54 -0.73 -6.91
CA PRO A 253 3.36 -1.39 -6.34
C PRO A 253 2.88 -0.82 -5.00
N GLY A 254 3.75 -0.16 -4.24
CA GLY A 254 3.39 0.60 -3.04
C GLY A 254 2.40 1.72 -3.27
N ASP A 255 2.23 2.20 -4.52
CA ASP A 255 1.17 3.16 -4.86
C ASP A 255 -0.26 2.59 -4.67
N ASN A 256 -0.43 1.27 -4.51
CA ASN A 256 -1.72 0.67 -4.15
C ASN A 256 -2.11 0.92 -2.68
N ILE A 257 -1.16 1.21 -1.79
CA ILE A 257 -1.41 1.30 -0.35
C ILE A 257 -2.30 2.51 -0.01
N PRO A 258 -2.02 3.74 -0.49
CA PRO A 258 -2.84 4.91 -0.15
C PRO A 258 -4.34 4.77 -0.45
N PRO A 259 -4.79 4.33 -1.64
CA PRO A 259 -6.22 4.19 -1.92
C PRO A 259 -6.89 3.07 -1.11
N ILE A 260 -6.24 1.91 -0.97
CA ILE A 260 -6.80 0.78 -0.21
C ILE A 260 -6.90 1.14 1.27
N LEU A 261 -5.86 1.75 1.83
CA LEU A 261 -5.87 2.23 3.22
C LEU A 261 -6.96 3.29 3.41
N ALA A 262 -7.07 4.28 2.52
CA ALA A 262 -8.08 5.32 2.64
C ALA A 262 -9.50 4.73 2.71
N VAL A 263 -9.84 3.76 1.85
CA VAL A 263 -11.13 3.07 1.89
C VAL A 263 -11.30 2.28 3.19
N ALA A 264 -10.26 1.55 3.62
CA ALA A 264 -10.31 0.76 4.85
C ALA A 264 -10.62 1.65 6.07
N GLN A 265 -10.02 2.84 6.13
CA GLN A 265 -10.31 3.79 7.20
C GLN A 265 -11.74 4.33 7.14
N HIS A 266 -12.20 4.65 5.93
CA HIS A 266 -13.52 5.23 5.72
C HIS A 266 -14.66 4.27 6.08
N THR A 267 -14.52 2.99 5.73
CA THR A 267 -15.50 1.93 6.02
C THR A 267 -15.30 1.30 7.39
N GLY A 268 -14.11 1.49 7.98
CA GLY A 268 -13.72 0.86 9.24
C GLY A 268 -13.47 -0.63 9.11
N ALA A 269 -12.89 -1.05 7.98
CA ALA A 269 -12.45 -2.42 7.72
C ALA A 269 -11.35 -2.86 8.70
N SER A 270 -11.20 -4.18 8.88
CA SER A 270 -10.19 -4.73 9.79
C SER A 270 -8.79 -4.71 9.16
N GLY A 271 -7.76 -4.95 9.97
CA GLY A 271 -6.39 -5.12 9.48
C GLY A 271 -6.23 -6.34 8.60
N LYS A 272 -6.96 -7.42 8.89
CA LYS A 272 -7.00 -8.61 8.04
C LYS A 272 -7.50 -8.26 6.64
N ASP A 273 -8.57 -7.47 6.54
CA ASP A 273 -9.12 -7.05 5.25
C ASP A 273 -8.16 -6.10 4.51
N LEU A 274 -7.50 -5.19 5.24
CA LEU A 274 -6.46 -4.30 4.70
C LEU A 274 -5.29 -5.09 4.10
N ILE A 275 -4.76 -6.08 4.82
CA ILE A 275 -3.69 -6.95 4.35
C ILE A 275 -4.10 -7.69 3.08
N ARG A 276 -5.31 -8.27 3.07
CA ARG A 276 -5.85 -8.97 1.89
C ARG A 276 -5.95 -8.05 0.68
N GLY A 277 -6.50 -6.85 0.87
CA GLY A 277 -6.61 -5.83 -0.18
C GLY A 277 -5.25 -5.44 -0.76
N ILE A 278 -4.28 -5.15 0.10
CA ILE A 278 -2.92 -4.79 -0.33
C ILE A 278 -2.26 -5.96 -1.06
N ALA A 279 -2.37 -7.20 -0.56
CA ALA A 279 -1.85 -8.39 -1.23
C ALA A 279 -2.40 -8.52 -2.66
N THR A 280 -3.72 -8.33 -2.84
CA THR A 280 -4.35 -8.33 -4.18
C THR A 280 -3.81 -7.21 -5.06
N GLY A 281 -3.72 -5.97 -4.57
CA GLY A 281 -3.21 -4.86 -5.37
C GLY A 281 -1.80 -5.11 -5.90
N TYR A 282 -0.91 -5.63 -5.06
CA TYR A 282 0.44 -6.02 -5.48
C TYR A 282 0.44 -7.18 -6.46
N GLU A 283 -0.35 -8.24 -6.20
CA GLU A 283 -0.45 -9.41 -7.08
C GLU A 283 -0.87 -9.00 -8.50
N ILE A 284 -1.92 -8.20 -8.63
CA ILE A 284 -2.44 -7.80 -9.93
C ILE A 284 -1.44 -6.90 -10.65
N GLN A 285 -0.89 -5.87 -9.98
CA GLN A 285 0.00 -4.93 -10.67
C GLN A 285 1.30 -5.60 -11.12
N VAL A 286 1.92 -6.43 -10.27
CA VAL A 286 3.18 -7.10 -10.60
C VAL A 286 3.00 -8.03 -11.79
N ASN A 287 1.92 -8.81 -11.82
CA ASN A 287 1.66 -9.73 -12.92
C ASN A 287 1.29 -9.01 -14.24
N LEU A 288 0.57 -7.89 -14.19
CA LEU A 288 0.34 -7.05 -15.36
C LEU A 288 1.66 -6.47 -15.91
N VAL A 289 2.57 -6.04 -15.03
CA VAL A 289 3.89 -5.50 -15.41
C VAL A 289 4.81 -6.60 -15.98
N LYS A 290 4.74 -7.84 -15.48
CA LYS A 290 5.45 -9.00 -16.04
C LYS A 290 5.02 -9.29 -17.49
N ALA A 291 3.74 -9.06 -17.82
CA ALA A 291 3.15 -9.47 -19.09
C ALA A 291 3.06 -8.36 -20.15
N ILE A 292 2.77 -7.12 -19.75
CA ILE A 292 2.43 -6.03 -20.66
C ILE A 292 3.35 -4.86 -20.38
N CYS A 293 4.33 -4.65 -21.26
CA CYS A 293 5.26 -3.53 -21.14
C CYS A 293 4.61 -2.24 -21.68
N LEU A 294 4.17 -1.35 -20.79
CA LEU A 294 3.57 -0.07 -21.17
C LEU A 294 4.61 0.93 -21.66
N HIS A 295 5.85 0.83 -21.15
CA HIS A 295 6.93 1.73 -21.53
C HIS A 295 7.16 1.74 -23.05
N GLN A 296 7.19 0.57 -23.71
CA GLN A 296 7.44 0.48 -25.16
C GLN A 296 6.41 1.26 -26.00
N HIS A 297 5.20 1.44 -25.46
CA HIS A 297 4.11 2.19 -26.07
C HIS A 297 4.03 3.66 -25.64
N LYS A 298 4.97 4.12 -24.80
CA LYS A 298 4.93 5.46 -24.20
C LYS A 298 3.62 5.71 -23.44
N ILE A 299 3.10 4.66 -22.81
CA ILE A 299 2.00 4.74 -21.84
C ILE A 299 2.62 4.82 -20.43
N ASP A 300 2.01 5.62 -19.56
CA ASP A 300 2.45 5.74 -18.18
C ASP A 300 2.10 4.44 -17.41
N HIS A 301 3.02 3.96 -16.56
CA HIS A 301 2.86 2.71 -15.81
C HIS A 301 1.66 2.72 -14.84
N VAL A 302 1.09 3.89 -14.58
CA VAL A 302 -0.13 4.04 -13.77
C VAL A 302 -1.35 3.37 -14.41
N ALA A 303 -1.31 3.05 -15.72
CA ALA A 303 -2.37 2.30 -16.38
C ALA A 303 -2.56 0.89 -15.78
N HIS A 304 -1.50 0.28 -15.20
CA HIS A 304 -1.61 -0.96 -14.44
C HIS A 304 -2.01 -0.74 -12.98
N LEU A 305 -1.79 0.46 -12.43
CA LEU A 305 -2.09 0.80 -11.03
C LEU A 305 -3.59 1.00 -10.79
N GLY A 306 -4.31 1.67 -11.70
CA GLY A 306 -5.76 1.83 -11.60
C GLY A 306 -6.51 0.51 -11.39
N PRO A 307 -6.40 -0.47 -12.31
CA PRO A 307 -7.07 -1.76 -12.18
C PRO A 307 -6.59 -2.56 -10.97
N SER A 308 -5.31 -2.49 -10.59
CA SER A 308 -4.80 -3.20 -9.42
C SER A 308 -5.35 -2.64 -8.10
N ALA A 309 -5.42 -1.31 -7.97
CA ALA A 309 -5.99 -0.66 -6.80
C ALA A 309 -7.50 -0.93 -6.70
N ALA A 310 -8.22 -0.93 -7.82
CA ALA A 310 -9.63 -1.29 -7.89
C ALA A 310 -9.88 -2.74 -7.43
N ALA A 311 -9.04 -3.68 -7.89
CA ALA A 311 -9.07 -5.07 -7.45
C ALA A 311 -8.79 -5.20 -5.94
N GLY A 312 -7.77 -4.50 -5.43
CA GLY A 312 -7.43 -4.49 -4.00
C GLY A 312 -8.54 -3.91 -3.11
N ILE A 313 -9.21 -2.83 -3.55
CA ILE A 313 -10.39 -2.28 -2.87
C ILE A 313 -11.55 -3.29 -2.89
N GLY A 314 -11.73 -3.99 -4.01
CA GLY A 314 -12.70 -5.09 -4.13
C GLY A 314 -12.49 -6.19 -3.10
N THR A 315 -11.25 -6.68 -2.96
CA THR A 315 -10.88 -7.67 -1.93
C THR A 315 -11.10 -7.13 -0.52
N LEU A 316 -10.66 -5.91 -0.24
CA LEU A 316 -10.81 -5.25 1.06
C LEU A 316 -12.27 -5.20 1.52
N LEU A 317 -13.18 -4.89 0.60
CA LEU A 317 -14.60 -4.74 0.91
C LEU A 317 -15.39 -6.06 0.77
N GLY A 318 -14.75 -7.15 0.35
CA GLY A 318 -15.42 -8.43 0.11
C GLY A 318 -16.49 -8.35 -0.99
N LEU A 319 -16.23 -7.56 -2.04
CA LEU A 319 -17.18 -7.39 -3.14
C LEU A 319 -17.28 -8.65 -4.01
N ASP A 320 -18.41 -8.81 -4.68
CA ASP A 320 -18.60 -9.88 -5.65
C ASP A 320 -17.81 -9.63 -6.94
N VAL A 321 -17.57 -10.71 -7.70
CA VAL A 321 -16.75 -10.69 -8.93
C VAL A 321 -17.28 -9.67 -9.94
N GLU A 322 -18.60 -9.51 -10.08
CA GLU A 322 -19.18 -8.61 -11.06
C GLU A 322 -18.91 -7.15 -10.70
N THR A 323 -19.07 -6.79 -9.42
CA THR A 323 -18.74 -5.44 -8.93
C THR A 323 -17.25 -5.12 -9.12
N ILE A 324 -16.36 -6.06 -8.80
CA ILE A 324 -14.91 -5.87 -8.99
C ILE A 324 -14.57 -5.74 -10.48
N PHE A 325 -15.18 -6.57 -11.33
CA PHE A 325 -15.00 -6.54 -12.78
C PHE A 325 -15.33 -5.17 -13.38
N GLN A 326 -16.48 -4.60 -13.01
CA GLN A 326 -16.87 -3.26 -13.48
C GLN A 326 -15.92 -2.17 -12.97
N SER A 327 -15.46 -2.27 -11.72
CA SER A 327 -14.50 -1.34 -11.12
C SER A 327 -13.14 -1.38 -11.83
N VAL A 328 -12.58 -2.58 -12.06
CA VAL A 328 -11.33 -2.80 -12.80
C VAL A 328 -11.43 -2.21 -14.22
N GLY A 329 -12.55 -2.47 -14.91
CA GLY A 329 -12.78 -1.95 -16.26
C GLY A 329 -12.78 -0.42 -16.32
N GLN A 330 -13.51 0.24 -15.42
CA GLN A 330 -13.53 1.71 -15.36
C GLN A 330 -12.16 2.26 -14.98
N ALA A 331 -11.50 1.69 -13.98
CA ALA A 331 -10.22 2.18 -13.49
C ALA A 331 -9.15 2.12 -14.58
N LEU A 332 -9.04 1.04 -15.36
CA LEU A 332 -8.12 0.99 -16.49
C LEU A 332 -8.47 2.05 -17.55
N HIS A 333 -9.76 2.16 -17.91
CA HIS A 333 -10.22 3.09 -18.94
C HIS A 333 -9.87 4.55 -18.62
N THR A 334 -9.99 4.97 -17.36
CA THR A 334 -9.79 6.37 -16.96
C THR A 334 -8.38 6.69 -16.46
N THR A 335 -7.51 5.69 -16.31
CA THR A 335 -6.13 5.88 -15.80
C THR A 335 -5.05 5.55 -16.80
N THR A 336 -5.41 5.25 -18.05
CA THR A 336 -4.46 5.07 -19.14
C THR A 336 -4.06 6.43 -19.72
N ALA A 337 -2.87 6.89 -19.38
CA ALA A 337 -2.35 8.20 -19.78
C ALA A 337 -1.04 8.09 -20.57
N THR A 338 -0.76 9.11 -21.38
CA THR A 338 0.54 9.22 -22.06
C THR A 338 1.68 9.32 -21.04
N ARG A 339 2.86 8.86 -21.44
CA ARG A 339 4.09 8.92 -20.63
C ARG A 339 4.75 10.31 -20.60
N GLN A 340 4.09 11.34 -21.13
CA GLN A 340 4.62 12.70 -21.15
C GLN A 340 4.85 13.28 -19.74
N SER A 341 4.12 12.78 -18.74
CA SER A 341 4.34 13.03 -17.31
C SER A 341 5.78 12.76 -16.83
N ARG A 342 6.58 12.01 -17.61
CA ARG A 342 7.92 11.54 -17.24
C ARG A 342 9.00 11.88 -18.27
N LYS A 343 8.75 12.83 -19.17
CA LYS A 343 9.69 13.26 -20.22
C LYS A 343 9.69 14.79 -20.34
N GLY A 344 10.84 15.36 -20.71
CA GLY A 344 11.00 16.82 -20.82
C GLY A 344 11.05 17.49 -19.46
N GLU A 345 10.29 18.59 -19.30
CA GLU A 345 10.09 19.23 -18.00
C GLU A 345 9.29 18.31 -17.09
N ILE A 346 9.97 17.74 -16.09
CA ILE A 346 9.34 16.88 -15.10
C ILE A 346 8.55 17.77 -14.12
N SER A 347 7.27 17.95 -14.43
CA SER A 347 6.36 18.74 -13.60
C SER A 347 5.96 18.00 -12.32
N THR A 348 5.32 18.72 -11.40
CA THR A 348 4.76 18.15 -10.16
C THR A 348 3.70 17.07 -10.43
N TRP A 349 3.18 16.97 -11.66
CA TRP A 349 2.27 15.91 -12.07
C TRP A 349 2.87 14.50 -11.92
N LYS A 350 4.21 14.36 -11.97
CA LYS A 350 4.88 13.07 -11.72
C LYS A 350 4.45 12.43 -10.39
N ALA A 351 4.25 13.23 -9.34
CA ALA A 351 3.77 12.76 -8.04
C ALA A 351 2.26 12.53 -8.02
N HIS A 352 1.51 13.31 -8.79
CA HIS A 352 0.04 13.24 -8.84
C HIS A 352 -0.48 12.10 -9.72
N ALA A 353 0.26 11.66 -10.73
CA ALA A 353 -0.19 10.61 -11.65
C ALA A 353 -0.64 9.30 -10.96
N PRO A 354 0.15 8.68 -10.05
CA PRO A 354 -0.32 7.50 -9.33
C PRO A 354 -1.40 7.82 -8.30
N ALA A 355 -1.35 8.99 -7.66
CA ALA A 355 -2.39 9.45 -6.75
C ALA A 355 -3.76 9.60 -7.45
N PHE A 356 -3.74 10.07 -8.71
CA PHE A 356 -4.91 10.14 -9.58
C PHE A 356 -5.47 8.75 -9.83
N ALA A 357 -4.62 7.78 -10.19
CA ALA A 357 -5.05 6.42 -10.43
C ALA A 357 -5.68 5.77 -9.18
N GLY A 358 -5.07 5.98 -8.01
CA GLY A 358 -5.64 5.54 -6.74
C GLY A 358 -6.99 6.18 -6.42
N LYS A 359 -7.11 7.51 -6.58
CA LYS A 359 -8.38 8.23 -6.44
C LYS A 359 -9.45 7.65 -7.38
N MET A 360 -9.07 7.37 -8.62
CA MET A 360 -9.99 6.84 -9.62
C MET A 360 -10.43 5.41 -9.36
N ALA A 361 -9.58 4.58 -8.76
CA ALA A 361 -9.95 3.26 -8.29
C ALA A 361 -11.01 3.31 -7.17
N VAL A 362 -10.91 4.27 -6.24
CA VAL A 362 -11.94 4.48 -5.20
C VAL A 362 -13.29 4.84 -5.81
N GLU A 363 -13.30 5.79 -6.75
CA GLU A 363 -14.54 6.21 -7.42
C GLU A 363 -15.12 5.12 -8.33
N ALA A 364 -14.27 4.33 -9.00
CA ALA A 364 -14.70 3.19 -9.81
C ALA A 364 -15.38 2.12 -8.96
N ALA A 365 -14.81 1.79 -7.79
CA ALA A 365 -15.43 0.85 -6.86
C ALA A 365 -16.76 1.38 -6.31
N ASP A 366 -16.81 2.65 -5.87
CA ASP A 366 -18.04 3.26 -5.34
C ASP A 366 -19.17 3.29 -6.38
N ARG A 367 -18.84 3.62 -7.64
CA ARG A 367 -19.79 3.61 -8.75
C ARG A 367 -20.27 2.19 -9.07
N ALA A 368 -19.37 1.21 -9.15
CA ALA A 368 -19.71 -0.19 -9.41
C ALA A 368 -20.62 -0.78 -8.32
N MET A 369 -20.36 -0.47 -7.04
CA MET A 369 -21.20 -0.89 -5.91
C MET A 369 -22.66 -0.40 -6.00
N ARG A 370 -22.95 0.61 -6.83
CA ARG A 370 -24.30 1.11 -7.15
C ARG A 370 -24.88 0.49 -8.41
N GLY A 371 -24.37 -0.67 -8.82
CA GLY A 371 -24.84 -1.43 -9.98
C GLY A 371 -24.52 -0.78 -11.33
N GLN A 372 -23.59 0.18 -11.36
CA GLN A 372 -23.22 0.86 -12.59
C GLN A 372 -22.16 0.07 -13.35
N THR A 373 -22.27 0.03 -14.67
CA THR A 373 -21.41 -0.74 -15.56
C THR A 373 -20.36 0.13 -16.26
N SER A 374 -19.37 -0.52 -16.87
CA SER A 374 -18.17 0.05 -17.47
C SER A 374 -17.95 -0.53 -18.88
N PRO A 375 -17.08 0.07 -19.71
CA PRO A 375 -16.76 -0.48 -21.04
C PRO A 375 -16.17 -1.89 -20.95
N VAL A 376 -16.67 -2.82 -21.77
CA VAL A 376 -16.25 -4.24 -21.79
C VAL A 376 -16.28 -4.80 -23.22
N PRO A 377 -15.35 -5.71 -23.59
CA PRO A 377 -14.13 -6.07 -22.86
C PRO A 377 -13.08 -4.95 -22.94
N ILE A 378 -12.54 -4.52 -21.79
CA ILE A 378 -11.68 -3.33 -21.74
C ILE A 378 -10.27 -3.56 -22.32
N TYR A 379 -9.68 -4.74 -22.10
CA TYR A 379 -8.36 -5.08 -22.64
C TYR A 379 -8.52 -5.57 -24.09
N GLU A 380 -9.43 -6.52 -24.29
CA GLU A 380 -9.58 -7.30 -25.51
C GLU A 380 -10.47 -6.69 -26.59
N GLY A 381 -11.24 -5.63 -26.26
CA GLY A 381 -12.22 -5.08 -27.18
C GLY A 381 -11.61 -4.57 -28.49
N GLU A 382 -12.43 -4.55 -29.53
CA GLU A 382 -12.08 -3.98 -30.85
C GLU A 382 -11.59 -2.53 -30.72
N ASP A 383 -12.21 -1.75 -29.82
CA ASP A 383 -11.78 -0.41 -29.43
C ASP A 383 -11.11 -0.37 -28.03
N GLY A 384 -10.58 -1.51 -27.59
CA GLY A 384 -9.99 -1.70 -26.26
C GLY A 384 -8.56 -1.17 -26.15
N VAL A 385 -8.00 -1.27 -24.93
CA VAL A 385 -6.65 -0.78 -24.61
C VAL A 385 -5.59 -1.44 -25.49
N ILE A 386 -5.67 -2.76 -25.70
CA ILE A 386 -4.68 -3.48 -26.51
C ILE A 386 -4.71 -3.00 -27.96
N ALA A 387 -5.90 -2.87 -28.53
CA ALA A 387 -6.10 -2.58 -29.95
C ALA A 387 -5.58 -1.20 -30.37
N TRP A 388 -5.73 -0.18 -29.52
CA TRP A 388 -5.46 1.21 -29.91
C TRP A 388 -4.40 1.93 -29.10
N MET A 389 -4.06 1.44 -27.90
CA MET A 389 -3.06 2.08 -27.04
C MET A 389 -1.75 1.28 -26.96
N LEU A 390 -1.76 -0.01 -27.33
CA LEU A 390 -0.61 -0.90 -27.24
C LEU A 390 -0.17 -1.45 -28.62
N ASP A 391 -0.07 -2.76 -28.78
CA ASP A 391 0.51 -3.44 -29.96
C ASP A 391 -0.43 -3.56 -31.18
N GLY A 392 -1.67 -3.06 -31.10
CA GLY A 392 -2.60 -3.03 -32.24
C GLY A 392 -3.61 -4.18 -32.26
N PRO A 393 -4.44 -4.26 -33.32
CA PRO A 393 -5.56 -5.22 -33.43
C PRO A 393 -5.13 -6.69 -33.56
N ASP A 394 -3.87 -6.97 -33.90
CA ASP A 394 -3.33 -8.33 -34.02
C ASP A 394 -2.53 -8.78 -32.78
N ALA A 395 -2.52 -7.95 -31.72
CA ALA A 395 -1.72 -8.18 -30.54
C ALA A 395 -2.24 -9.33 -29.66
N SER A 396 -1.30 -9.96 -28.95
CA SER A 396 -1.57 -10.97 -27.94
C SER A 396 -0.54 -10.90 -26.82
N TYR A 397 -1.00 -11.01 -25.58
CA TYR A 397 -0.16 -11.10 -24.38
C TYR A 397 -0.42 -12.39 -23.62
N GLU A 398 0.53 -12.76 -22.76
CA GLU A 398 0.43 -13.88 -21.84
C GLU A 398 0.52 -13.33 -20.41
N VAL A 399 -0.62 -13.25 -19.73
CA VAL A 399 -0.71 -12.66 -18.38
C VAL A 399 -0.72 -13.78 -17.34
N PRO A 400 0.31 -13.89 -16.50
CA PRO A 400 0.32 -14.84 -15.39
C PRO A 400 -0.63 -14.35 -14.29
N LEU A 401 -1.52 -15.22 -13.78
CA LEU A 401 -2.29 -14.95 -12.57
C LEU A 401 -2.27 -16.20 -11.67
N PRO A 402 -2.38 -16.04 -10.33
CA PRO A 402 -2.45 -17.19 -9.45
C PRO A 402 -3.69 -18.03 -9.75
N GLU A 403 -3.56 -19.36 -9.62
CA GLU A 403 -4.71 -20.26 -9.66
C GLU A 403 -5.66 -20.00 -8.47
N ALA A 404 -6.92 -20.41 -8.59
CA ALA A 404 -7.87 -20.30 -7.49
C ALA A 404 -7.36 -21.07 -6.24
N GLY A 405 -7.36 -20.40 -5.09
CA GLY A 405 -6.85 -20.93 -3.83
C GLY A 405 -5.35 -20.73 -3.62
N GLU A 406 -4.61 -20.18 -4.60
CA GLU A 406 -3.19 -19.87 -4.45
C GLU A 406 -2.96 -18.53 -3.75
N ALA A 407 -1.97 -18.51 -2.87
CA ALA A 407 -1.66 -17.31 -2.10
C ALA A 407 -1.11 -16.20 -3.00
N LYS A 408 -1.58 -14.98 -2.76
CA LYS A 408 -1.11 -13.75 -3.42
C LYS A 408 0.26 -13.36 -2.84
N ARG A 409 1.35 -13.64 -3.55
CA ARG A 409 2.73 -13.58 -3.08
C ARG A 409 3.60 -12.57 -3.82
N ALA A 410 3.12 -11.92 -4.88
CA ALA A 410 3.95 -11.09 -5.75
C ALA A 410 4.62 -9.89 -5.05
N ILE A 411 4.11 -9.46 -3.88
CA ILE A 411 4.78 -8.43 -3.06
C ILE A 411 6.21 -8.83 -2.66
N LEU A 412 6.49 -10.13 -2.54
CA LEU A 412 7.81 -10.65 -2.19
C LEU A 412 8.84 -10.43 -3.31
N ASP A 413 8.39 -10.17 -4.55
CA ASP A 413 9.24 -9.87 -5.70
C ASP A 413 9.61 -8.37 -5.78
N THR A 414 9.12 -7.53 -4.85
CA THR A 414 9.32 -6.07 -4.87
C THR A 414 10.54 -5.62 -4.05
N TYR A 415 11.13 -4.50 -4.43
CA TYR A 415 12.35 -3.97 -3.83
C TYR A 415 12.12 -2.63 -3.15
N THR A 416 12.55 -2.48 -1.90
CA THR A 416 12.64 -1.16 -1.23
C THR A 416 13.81 -0.38 -1.80
N LYS A 417 13.70 0.95 -1.87
CA LYS A 417 14.84 1.83 -2.19
C LYS A 417 15.57 2.26 -0.93
N GLU A 418 16.89 2.15 -0.93
CA GLU A 418 17.74 2.64 0.17
C GLU A 418 17.99 4.14 0.08
N HIS A 419 18.05 4.68 -1.13
CA HIS A 419 18.27 6.11 -1.39
C HIS A 419 17.10 6.71 -2.18
N SER A 420 16.79 8.00 -1.96
CA SER A 420 15.79 8.74 -2.74
C SER A 420 16.34 9.05 -4.12
N ALA A 421 16.38 8.02 -4.96
CA ALA A 421 16.94 8.02 -6.29
C ALA A 421 16.28 6.93 -7.15
N GLU A 422 16.48 7.00 -8.47
CA GLU A 422 16.07 5.91 -9.36
C GLU A 422 16.73 4.58 -8.94
N TYR A 423 16.08 3.44 -9.18
CA TYR A 423 16.57 2.16 -8.66
C TYR A 423 17.94 1.78 -9.25
N GLN A 424 18.18 2.13 -10.51
CA GLN A 424 19.44 1.91 -11.22
C GLN A 424 20.60 2.71 -10.61
N ALA A 425 20.33 3.75 -9.83
CA ALA A 425 21.35 4.55 -9.15
C ALA A 425 21.74 4.01 -7.77
N GLN A 426 20.96 3.09 -7.18
CA GLN A 426 21.16 2.62 -5.80
C GLN A 426 22.56 2.02 -5.60
N ALA A 427 22.94 1.06 -6.46
CA ALA A 427 24.25 0.41 -6.39
C ALA A 427 25.43 1.38 -6.60
N TRP A 428 25.25 2.41 -7.43
CA TRP A 428 26.27 3.43 -7.65
C TRP A 428 26.45 4.35 -6.45
N ILE A 429 25.35 4.71 -5.77
CA ILE A 429 25.40 5.47 -4.52
C ILE A 429 26.10 4.65 -3.44
N ASP A 430 25.77 3.36 -3.31
CA ASP A 430 26.40 2.48 -2.33
C ASP A 430 27.89 2.31 -2.59
N LEU A 431 28.27 2.12 -3.87
CA LEU A 431 29.67 2.03 -4.27
C LEU A 431 30.43 3.33 -3.93
N ALA A 432 29.87 4.50 -4.27
CA ALA A 432 30.50 5.78 -3.97
C ALA A 432 30.67 5.99 -2.46
N ARG A 433 29.66 5.64 -1.65
CA ARG A 433 29.71 5.72 -0.18
C ARG A 433 30.77 4.78 0.41
N LYS A 434 30.87 3.55 -0.11
CA LYS A 434 31.90 2.57 0.31
C LYS A 434 33.30 3.06 -0.04
N LEU A 435 33.52 3.52 -1.28
CA LEU A 435 34.81 4.05 -1.72
C LEU A 435 35.24 5.26 -0.90
N HIS A 436 34.34 6.21 -0.63
CA HIS A 436 34.66 7.36 0.22
C HIS A 436 34.99 6.95 1.66
N LYS A 437 34.34 5.92 2.21
CA LYS A 437 34.67 5.42 3.55
C LYS A 437 36.05 4.74 3.61
N GLU A 438 36.43 4.03 2.55
CA GLU A 438 37.73 3.35 2.46
C GLU A 438 38.87 4.31 2.05
N HIS A 439 38.55 5.34 1.26
CA HIS A 439 39.46 6.33 0.70
C HIS A 439 38.85 7.74 0.79
N PRO A 440 38.92 8.40 1.96
CA PRO A 440 38.20 9.65 2.25
C PRO A 440 38.69 10.88 1.48
#